data_AF-A0A7K1XVL6-F1
#
_entry.id   AF-A0A7K1XVL6-F1
#
_cell.length_a   1.000
_cell.length_b   1.000
_cell.length_c   1.000
_cell.angle_alpha   90.00
_cell.angle_beta   90.00
_cell.angle_gamma   90.00
#
_symmetry.space_group_name_H-M   'P 1'
#
loop_
_entity.id
_entity.type
_entity.pdbx_description
1 polymer ?
#
loop_
_entity_poly.entity_id
_entity_poly.type
_entity_poly.pdbx_seq_one_letter_code
_entity_poly.pdbx_strand_id
1 'polypeptide(L)'
;MLQQNDAQPLPYFFVGGTVTNQRKARFRATKYPLLAAAIGKPDTRSVWYSREHIEKLLWEMNHADADGLRVYFGAYAATDTHSDQLCLLMVMTVPNTSTGGHTDITIEDAADYRDRAIDEETPRDFNVGSPCPPACDDDIGCH
;
A
#
# COMPACT_ATOMS: atom_id res chain seq x y z
N MET A 1 -5.90 8.29 -26.28
CA MET A 1 -6.92 7.61 -25.46
C MET A 1 -6.72 6.11 -25.64
N LEU A 2 -6.64 5.34 -24.56
CA LEU A 2 -6.53 3.89 -24.67
C LEU A 2 -7.87 3.35 -25.18
N GLN A 3 -7.84 2.57 -26.26
CA GLN A 3 -9.02 1.92 -26.82
C GLN A 3 -9.58 0.94 -25.77
N GLN A 4 -10.72 1.28 -25.18
CA GLN A 4 -11.48 0.45 -24.23
C GLN A 4 -12.31 -0.62 -24.95
N ASN A 5 -11.80 -1.22 -26.03
CA ASN A 5 -12.62 -1.96 -26.98
C ASN A 5 -13.32 -3.19 -26.39
N ASP A 6 -12.97 -3.63 -25.17
CA ASP A 6 -13.58 -4.78 -24.48
C ASP A 6 -13.80 -4.55 -22.96
N ALA A 7 -13.84 -3.30 -22.48
CA ALA A 7 -14.04 -3.03 -21.06
C ALA A 7 -15.53 -3.16 -20.68
N GLN A 8 -15.88 -4.16 -19.87
CA GLN A 8 -17.22 -4.24 -19.26
C GLN A 8 -17.43 -3.05 -18.29
N PRO A 9 -18.66 -2.53 -18.17
CA PRO A 9 -18.97 -1.52 -17.16
C PRO A 9 -18.74 -2.11 -15.78
N LEU A 10 -17.79 -1.55 -15.06
CA LEU A 10 -17.44 -1.94 -13.70
C LEU A 10 -17.96 -0.90 -12.71
N PRO A 11 -18.29 -1.27 -11.46
CA PRO A 11 -18.51 -0.29 -10.41
C PRO A 11 -17.31 0.65 -10.33
N TYR A 12 -17.52 1.92 -9.97
CA TYR A 12 -16.50 2.97 -10.12
C TYR A 12 -15.15 2.69 -9.41
N PHE A 13 -15.16 1.80 -8.42
CA PHE A 13 -14.00 1.38 -7.64
C PHE A 13 -13.26 0.14 -8.20
N PHE A 14 -13.82 -0.54 -9.20
CA PHE A 14 -13.18 -1.70 -9.83
C PHE A 14 -12.30 -1.28 -11.00
N VAL A 15 -11.12 -1.91 -11.10
CA VAL A 15 -10.19 -1.73 -12.22
C VAL A 15 -10.29 -2.92 -13.16
N GLY A 16 -10.53 -2.66 -14.45
CA GLY A 16 -10.67 -3.71 -15.45
C GLY A 16 -9.39 -4.53 -15.65
N GLY A 17 -9.55 -5.84 -15.79
CA GLY A 17 -8.44 -6.80 -15.92
C GLY A 17 -7.45 -6.45 -17.04
N THR A 18 -7.94 -5.97 -18.19
CA THR A 18 -7.10 -5.53 -19.32
C THR A 18 -6.16 -4.40 -18.92
N VAL A 19 -6.70 -3.34 -18.30
CA VAL A 19 -5.91 -2.18 -17.86
C VAL A 19 -4.92 -2.60 -16.76
N THR A 20 -5.36 -3.42 -15.82
CA THR A 20 -4.52 -3.97 -14.75
C THR A 20 -3.33 -4.73 -15.32
N ASN A 21 -3.57 -5.68 -16.23
CA ASN A 21 -2.52 -6.51 -16.82
C ASN A 21 -1.55 -5.70 -17.68
N GLN A 22 -2.05 -4.76 -18.49
CA GLN A 22 -1.20 -3.87 -19.28
C GLN A 22 -0.31 -2.99 -18.41
N ARG A 23 -0.84 -2.42 -17.31
CA ARG A 23 -0.06 -1.58 -16.38
C ARG A 23 0.98 -2.40 -15.63
N LYS A 24 0.64 -3.60 -15.16
CA LYS A 24 1.58 -4.55 -14.55
C LYS A 24 2.73 -4.90 -15.51
N ALA A 25 2.41 -5.27 -16.75
CA ALA A 25 3.39 -5.61 -17.76
C ALA A 25 4.32 -4.42 -18.07
N ARG A 26 3.76 -3.21 -18.20
CA ARG A 26 4.54 -1.99 -18.42
C ARG A 26 5.48 -1.70 -17.26
N PHE A 27 5.03 -1.80 -16.01
CA PHE A 27 5.89 -1.63 -14.84
C PHE A 27 7.07 -2.61 -14.84
N ARG A 28 6.77 -3.91 -15.06
CA ARG A 28 7.78 -4.98 -15.16
C ARG A 28 8.81 -4.74 -16.26
N ALA A 29 8.39 -4.20 -17.41
CA ALA A 29 9.26 -3.95 -18.54
C ALA A 29 10.06 -2.63 -18.46
N THR A 30 9.71 -1.71 -17.55
CA THR A 30 10.28 -0.35 -17.53
C THR A 30 10.90 0.03 -16.19
N LYS A 31 10.10 0.23 -15.15
CA LYS A 31 10.58 0.71 -13.84
C LYS A 31 11.26 -0.39 -13.04
N TYR A 32 10.67 -1.58 -13.02
CA TYR A 32 11.17 -2.70 -12.24
C TYR A 32 12.67 -3.02 -12.47
N PRO A 33 13.17 -3.19 -13.71
CA PRO A 33 14.58 -3.51 -13.92
C PRO A 33 15.51 -2.38 -13.48
N LEU A 34 15.08 -1.11 -13.56
CA LEU A 34 15.87 0.02 -13.08
C LEU A 34 16.00 0.01 -11.56
N LEU A 35 14.90 -0.25 -10.86
CA LEU A 35 14.89 -0.34 -9.40
C LEU A 35 15.72 -1.53 -8.92
N ALA A 36 15.49 -2.71 -9.50
CA ALA A 36 16.22 -3.93 -9.15
C ALA A 36 17.73 -3.80 -9.43
N ALA A 37 18.11 -3.16 -10.54
CA ALA A 37 19.52 -2.90 -10.84
C ALA A 37 20.16 -1.93 -9.84
N ALA A 38 19.43 -0.89 -9.40
CA ALA A 38 19.93 0.10 -8.46
C ALA A 38 20.22 -0.51 -7.07
N ILE A 39 19.39 -1.46 -6.61
CA ILE A 39 19.56 -2.14 -5.31
C ILE A 39 20.36 -3.45 -5.41
N GLY A 40 20.75 -3.88 -6.62
CA GLY A 40 21.51 -5.11 -6.85
C GLY A 40 20.76 -6.42 -6.55
N LYS A 41 19.43 -6.36 -6.39
CA LYS A 41 18.56 -7.51 -6.07
C LYS A 41 17.14 -7.30 -6.61
N PRO A 42 16.29 -8.34 -6.69
CA PRO A 42 14.89 -8.16 -7.05
C PRO A 42 14.18 -7.16 -6.13
N ASP A 43 13.42 -6.23 -6.71
CA ASP A 43 12.61 -5.25 -5.98
C ASP A 43 11.13 -5.69 -5.84
N THR A 44 10.34 -4.93 -5.08
CA THR A 44 8.91 -5.15 -4.87
C THR A 44 8.10 -4.84 -6.14
N ARG A 45 7.21 -5.75 -6.56
CA ARG A 45 6.28 -5.53 -7.69
C ARG A 45 4.86 -5.24 -7.25
N SER A 46 4.47 -5.73 -6.08
CA SER A 46 3.17 -5.53 -5.46
C SER A 46 3.27 -5.70 -3.95
N VAL A 47 2.34 -5.09 -3.23
CA VAL A 47 2.15 -5.31 -1.79
C VAL A 47 0.74 -5.84 -1.59
N TRP A 48 0.62 -6.98 -0.92
CA TRP A 48 -0.67 -7.59 -0.62
C TRP A 48 -1.11 -7.25 0.80
N TYR A 49 -2.40 -7.00 0.98
CA TYR A 49 -3.03 -6.79 2.27
C TYR A 49 -4.22 -7.74 2.40
N SER A 50 -4.38 -8.33 3.59
CA SER A 50 -5.55 -9.13 3.90
C SER A 50 -6.81 -8.27 3.97
N ARG A 51 -7.98 -8.88 3.74
CA ARG A 51 -9.27 -8.20 3.93
C ARG A 51 -9.39 -7.64 5.34
N GLU A 52 -8.98 -8.42 6.34
CA GLU A 52 -9.01 -8.03 7.76
C GLU A 52 -8.13 -6.80 8.04
N HIS A 53 -6.95 -6.71 7.43
CA HIS A 53 -6.10 -5.53 7.54
C HIS A 53 -6.84 -4.28 7.05
N ILE A 54 -7.49 -4.37 5.87
CA ILE A 54 -8.26 -3.26 5.31
C ILE A 54 -9.47 -2.92 6.17
N GLU A 55 -10.19 -3.92 6.70
CA GLU A 55 -11.32 -3.71 7.62
C GLU A 55 -10.90 -2.95 8.89
N LYS A 56 -9.75 -3.32 9.48
CA LYS A 56 -9.19 -2.65 10.66
C LYS A 56 -8.72 -1.23 10.34
N LEU A 57 -8.08 -1.01 9.19
CA LEU A 57 -7.69 0.32 8.75
C LEU A 57 -8.91 1.23 8.58
N LEU A 58 -9.99 0.73 7.95
CA LEU A 58 -11.24 1.48 7.81
C LEU A 58 -11.90 1.77 9.17
N TRP A 59 -11.78 0.85 10.12
CA TRP A 59 -12.27 1.07 11.48
C TRP A 59 -11.53 2.22 12.17
N GLU A 60 -10.19 2.23 12.11
CA GLU A 60 -9.38 3.35 12.65
C GLU A 60 -9.66 4.67 11.92
N MET A 61 -9.85 4.63 10.59
CA MET A 61 -10.23 5.82 9.83
C MET A 61 -11.54 6.44 10.33
N ASN A 62 -12.56 5.61 10.56
CA ASN A 62 -13.84 6.10 11.10
C ASN A 62 -13.68 6.65 12.52
N HIS A 63 -12.83 6.04 13.33
CA HIS A 63 -12.58 6.47 14.71
C HIS A 63 -11.82 7.81 14.77
N ALA A 64 -10.91 8.04 13.83
CA ALA A 64 -10.09 9.24 13.74
C ALA A 64 -10.73 10.36 12.90
N ASP A 65 -12.00 10.22 12.50
CA ASP A 65 -12.69 11.12 11.56
C ASP A 65 -11.89 11.38 10.25
N ALA A 66 -11.15 10.37 9.80
CA ALA A 66 -10.35 10.44 8.58
C ALA A 66 -11.25 10.34 7.34
N ASP A 67 -10.95 11.16 6.32
CA ASP A 67 -11.73 11.24 5.08
C ASP A 67 -11.06 10.54 3.89
N GLY A 68 -9.83 10.07 4.08
CA GLY A 68 -9.03 9.52 3.01
C GLY A 68 -7.78 8.81 3.49
N LEU A 69 -7.12 8.20 2.52
CA LEU A 69 -5.84 7.53 2.68
C LEU A 69 -4.87 8.05 1.63
N ARG A 70 -3.74 8.58 2.07
CA ARG A 70 -2.60 8.91 1.22
C ARG A 70 -1.62 7.76 1.22
N VAL A 71 -1.27 7.29 0.02
CA VAL A 71 -0.28 6.23 -0.14
C VAL A 71 1.04 6.85 -0.57
N TYR A 72 2.04 6.80 0.31
CA TYR A 72 3.41 7.16 -0.03
C TYR A 72 4.20 5.93 -0.49
N PHE A 73 5.18 6.16 -1.34
CA PHE A 73 6.18 5.19 -1.74
C PHE A 73 7.43 5.40 -0.89
N GLY A 74 7.85 4.38 -0.15
CA GLY A 74 9.05 4.39 0.69
C GLY A 74 10.02 3.27 0.32
N ALA A 75 11.06 3.11 1.12
CA ALA A 75 11.95 1.95 1.05
C ALA A 75 12.17 1.40 2.47
N TYR A 76 12.30 0.08 2.59
CA TYR A 76 12.64 -0.57 3.86
C TYR A 76 14.04 -0.16 4.33
N ALA A 77 14.23 -0.09 5.64
CA ALA A 77 15.52 0.24 6.23
C ALA A 77 16.55 -0.87 5.99
N ALA A 78 17.83 -0.53 6.07
CA ALA A 78 18.93 -1.48 5.88
C ALA A 78 18.88 -2.68 6.85
N THR A 79 18.25 -2.49 8.02
CA THR A 79 18.09 -3.51 9.07
C THR A 79 16.92 -4.47 8.83
N ASP A 80 16.05 -4.19 7.85
CA ASP A 80 14.84 -4.97 7.60
C ASP A 80 15.12 -6.19 6.72
N THR A 81 14.29 -7.23 6.85
CA THR A 81 14.32 -8.45 6.01
C THR A 81 14.23 -8.15 4.51
N HIS A 82 13.61 -7.03 4.14
CA HIS A 82 13.39 -6.59 2.77
C HIS A 82 14.13 -5.28 2.45
N SER A 83 15.28 -5.05 3.09
CA SER A 83 16.06 -3.81 3.01
C SER A 83 16.12 -3.19 1.62
N ASP A 84 16.02 -1.86 1.54
CA ASP A 84 16.10 -1.06 0.31
C ASP A 84 15.00 -1.31 -0.74
N GLN A 85 14.15 -2.33 -0.56
CA GLN A 85 13.05 -2.57 -1.49
C GLN A 85 11.93 -1.54 -1.28
N LEU A 86 11.23 -1.25 -2.38
CA LEU A 86 10.07 -0.37 -2.38
C LEU A 86 9.00 -0.89 -1.42
N CYS A 87 8.45 0.01 -0.60
CA CYS A 87 7.35 -0.26 0.31
C CYS A 87 6.24 0.80 0.16
N LEU A 88 5.05 0.51 0.71
CA LEU A 88 3.91 1.43 0.73
C LEU A 88 3.66 1.89 2.16
N LEU A 89 3.42 3.18 2.33
CA LEU A 89 2.99 3.78 3.59
C LEU A 89 1.58 4.33 3.41
N MET A 90 0.63 3.78 4.16
CA MET A 90 -0.77 4.18 4.14
C MET A 90 -1.04 5.15 5.29
N VAL A 91 -1.23 6.43 4.97
CA VAL A 91 -1.39 7.50 5.97
C VAL A 91 -2.80 8.06 5.89
N MET A 92 -3.49 8.12 7.02
CA MET A 92 -4.83 8.67 7.10
C MET A 92 -4.81 10.18 6.88
N THR A 93 -5.88 10.73 6.30
CA THR A 93 -6.00 12.16 6.05
C THR A 93 -7.29 12.74 6.56
N VAL A 94 -7.29 14.05 6.84
CA VAL A 94 -8.49 14.86 7.14
C VAL A 94 -8.55 16.09 6.24
N PRO A 95 -9.75 16.68 6.01
CA PRO A 95 -9.88 17.91 5.25
C PRO A 95 -9.11 19.05 5.90
N ASN A 96 -8.33 19.78 5.10
CA ASN A 96 -7.69 21.01 5.52
C ASN A 96 -8.48 22.21 5.00
N THR A 97 -9.26 22.83 5.90
CA THR A 97 -10.13 23.97 5.56
C THR A 97 -9.36 25.23 5.15
N SER A 98 -8.07 25.32 5.50
CA SER A 98 -7.22 26.48 5.17
C SER A 98 -6.61 26.38 3.78
N THR A 99 -6.37 25.16 3.28
CA THR A 99 -5.75 24.94 1.96
C THR A 99 -6.71 24.37 0.91
N GLY A 100 -7.88 23.89 1.33
CA GLY A 100 -8.82 23.16 0.47
C GLY A 100 -8.32 21.78 0.05
N GLY A 101 -7.24 21.29 0.66
CA GLY A 101 -6.66 19.96 0.44
C GLY A 101 -6.92 19.02 1.61
N HIS A 102 -6.05 18.01 1.75
CA HIS A 102 -6.09 17.05 2.86
C HIS A 102 -4.74 17.05 3.59
N THR A 103 -4.75 16.91 4.91
CA THR A 103 -3.54 16.84 5.73
C THR A 103 -3.41 15.46 6.35
N ASP A 104 -2.17 14.97 6.48
CA ASP A 104 -1.86 13.68 7.10
C ASP A 104 -2.08 13.77 8.61
N ILE A 105 -2.62 12.69 9.18
CA ILE A 105 -2.82 12.54 10.62
C ILE A 105 -2.22 11.22 11.10
N THR A 106 -1.82 11.22 12.36
CA THR A 106 -1.40 10.03 13.12
C THR A 106 -2.34 9.86 14.32
N ILE A 107 -2.50 8.64 14.80
CA ILE A 107 -3.40 8.30 15.92
C ILE A 107 -2.65 7.85 17.18
N GLU A 108 -1.31 7.86 17.13
CA GLU A 108 -0.44 7.38 18.21
C GLU A 108 -0.59 8.20 19.50
N ASP A 109 -0.96 9.49 19.38
CA ASP A 109 -1.21 10.39 20.50
C ASP A 109 -2.64 10.28 21.07
N ALA A 110 -3.52 9.46 20.48
CA ALA A 110 -4.88 9.31 20.98
C ALA A 110 -4.89 8.58 22.34
N ALA A 111 -5.71 9.07 23.27
CA ALA A 111 -5.71 8.61 24.67
C ALA A 111 -6.00 7.10 24.82
N ASP A 112 -6.80 6.55 23.90
CA ASP A 112 -7.22 5.16 23.86
C ASP A 112 -6.45 4.34 22.81
N TYR A 113 -5.43 4.90 22.14
CA TYR A 113 -4.62 4.20 21.13
C TYR A 113 -4.02 2.90 21.68
N ARG A 114 -3.49 2.94 22.91
CA ARG A 114 -2.87 1.76 23.54
C ARG A 114 -3.86 0.63 23.79
N ASP A 115 -5.09 0.95 24.15
CA ASP A 115 -6.14 -0.04 24.42
C ASP A 115 -6.62 -0.74 23.13
N ARG A 116 -6.38 -0.10 21.98
CA ARG A 116 -6.74 -0.61 20.65
C ARG A 116 -5.56 -1.23 19.89
N ALA A 117 -4.34 -1.03 20.38
CA ALA A 117 -3.16 -1.67 19.83
C ALA A 117 -3.33 -3.19 19.96
N ILE A 118 -3.49 -3.86 18.82
CA ILE A 118 -3.94 -5.25 18.73
C ILE A 118 -2.90 -6.24 19.29
N ASP A 119 -1.65 -5.80 19.46
CA ASP A 119 -0.54 -6.64 19.88
C ASP A 119 0.52 -5.80 20.63
N GLU A 120 0.54 -5.89 21.96
CA GLU A 120 1.59 -5.25 22.78
C GLU A 120 2.95 -5.95 22.64
N GLU A 121 2.98 -7.22 22.16
CA GLU A 121 4.20 -8.02 22.03
C GLU A 121 4.89 -7.83 20.67
N THR A 122 4.13 -7.43 19.64
CA THR A 122 4.65 -7.12 18.31
C THR A 122 4.30 -5.69 17.90
N PRO A 123 5.02 -4.66 18.40
CA PRO A 123 4.82 -3.29 17.95
C PRO A 123 5.00 -3.21 16.42
N ARG A 124 3.96 -2.76 15.72
CA ARG A 124 4.00 -2.54 14.27
C ARG A 124 3.92 -1.05 13.99
N ASP A 125 5.07 -0.40 13.84
CA ASP A 125 5.19 0.99 13.37
C ASP A 125 4.96 1.12 11.85
N PHE A 126 4.41 0.07 11.23
CA PHE A 126 4.35 -0.05 9.78
C PHE A 126 3.05 -0.71 9.33
N ASN A 127 2.47 -0.18 8.27
CA ASN A 127 1.36 -0.83 7.56
C ASN A 127 1.91 -2.01 6.76
N VAL A 128 2.27 -3.09 7.45
CA VAL A 128 2.95 -4.25 6.84
C VAL A 128 1.95 -5.01 5.98
N GLY A 129 2.01 -4.78 4.67
CA GLY A 129 1.54 -5.73 3.68
C GLY A 129 2.67 -6.64 3.21
N SER A 130 2.33 -7.76 2.58
CA SER A 130 3.31 -8.74 2.09
C SER A 130 3.89 -8.26 0.75
N PRO A 131 5.19 -7.87 0.67
CA PRO A 131 5.81 -7.47 -0.58
C PRO A 131 6.10 -8.69 -1.45
N CYS A 132 5.72 -8.62 -2.73
CA CYS A 132 5.99 -9.69 -3.68
C CYS A 132 6.59 -9.18 -4.99
N PRO A 133 7.75 -9.73 -5.41
CA PRO A 133 8.76 -10.49 -4.62
C PRO A 133 9.30 -9.67 -3.44
N PRO A 134 9.96 -10.26 -2.42
CA PRO A 134 10.54 -11.61 -2.34
C PRO A 134 9.72 -12.60 -1.50
N ALA A 135 8.58 -12.21 -0.90
CA ALA A 135 7.75 -13.14 -0.14
C ALA A 135 7.02 -14.17 -1.03
N CYS A 136 7.07 -13.97 -2.35
CA CYS A 136 6.48 -14.86 -3.34
C CYS A 136 7.50 -15.16 -4.44
N ASP A 137 7.68 -16.45 -4.76
CA ASP A 137 8.15 -16.84 -6.09
C ASP A 137 7.03 -16.58 -7.10
N ASP A 138 7.43 -16.22 -8.33
CA ASP A 138 6.55 -15.69 -9.40
C ASP A 138 5.36 -16.63 -9.77
N ASP A 139 5.31 -17.86 -9.24
CA ASP A 139 4.32 -18.91 -9.56
C ASP A 139 3.27 -19.22 -8.47
N ILE A 140 3.43 -18.80 -7.20
CA ILE A 140 2.55 -19.27 -6.10
C ILE A 140 1.58 -18.21 -5.56
N GLY A 141 1.82 -16.93 -5.88
CA GLY A 141 0.96 -15.83 -5.38
C GLY A 141 1.19 -15.51 -3.90
N CYS A 142 0.80 -14.31 -3.51
CA CYS A 142 0.96 -13.80 -2.14
C CYS A 142 -0.14 -14.35 -1.24
N HIS A 143 0.23 -14.99 -0.13
CA HIS A 143 -0.68 -15.43 0.93
C HIS A 143 -0.95 -14.33 1.95
#